data_AF-A0A0W1A517-F1
#
_entry.id   AF-A0A0W1A517-F1
#
_cell.length_a   1.000
_cell.length_b   1.000
_cell.length_c   1.000
_cell.angle_alpha   90.00
_cell.angle_beta   90.00
_cell.angle_gamma   90.00
#
_symmetry.space_group_name_H-M   'P 1'
#
loop_
_entity.id
_entity.type
_entity.pdbx_description
1 polymer ?
#
loop_
_entity_poly.entity_id
_entity_poly.type
_entity_poly.pdbx_seq_one_letter_code
_entity_poly.pdbx_strand_id
1 'polypeptide(L)' 'METLYQILGLIGAGMIIFVLYRFIKGSPGQFSKENMSKSFLTMGLLAVVLIAFVALLILMVRTT' A
#
# COMPACT_ATOMS: atom_id res chain seq x y z
N MET A 1 25.50 17.38 6.32
CA MET A 1 24.02 17.36 6.35
C MET A 1 23.47 16.16 5.57
N GLU A 2 23.89 15.91 4.33
CA GLU A 2 23.50 14.72 3.53
C GLU A 2 23.76 13.35 4.21
N THR A 3 24.95 13.15 4.76
CA THR A 3 25.35 11.85 5.36
C THR A 3 24.54 11.48 6.60
N LEU A 4 24.14 12.45 7.42
CA LEU A 4 23.26 12.22 8.57
C LEU A 4 21.88 11.74 8.12
N TYR A 5 21.30 12.36 7.09
CA TYR A 5 19.99 11.93 6.56
C TYR A 5 20.06 10.54 5.92
N GLN A 6 21.14 10.20 5.22
CA GLN A 6 21.33 8.86 4.67
C GLN A 6 21.45 7.79 5.77
N ILE A 7 22.20 8.08 6.85
CA ILE A 7 22.32 7.17 7.99
C ILE A 7 20.98 7.00 8.71
N LEU A 8 20.27 8.10 8.97
CA LEU A 8 18.93 8.04 9.56
C LEU A 8 17.93 7.32 8.65
N GLY A 9 18.02 7.51 7.33
CA GLY A 9 17.22 6.79 6.35
C GLY A 9 17.49 5.29 6.36
N LEU A 10 18.75 4.88 6.46
CA LEU A 10 19.15 3.47 6.56
C LEU A 10 18.65 2.83 7.87
N ILE A 11 18.81 3.53 8.99
CA ILE A 11 18.31 3.07 10.29
C ILE A 11 16.78 2.98 10.27
N GLY A 12 16.10 3.98 9.70
CA GLY A 12 14.66 4.00 9.53
C GLY A 12 14.16 2.82 8.68
N ALA A 13 14.80 2.57 7.54
CA ALA A 13 14.50 1.42 6.69
C ALA A 13 14.70 0.09 7.43
N GLY A 14 15.80 -0.04 8.19
CA GLY A 14 16.06 -1.21 9.02
C GLY A 14 14.99 -1.43 10.09
N MET A 15 14.53 -0.37 10.76
CA MET A 15 13.45 -0.44 11.74
C MET A 15 12.11 -0.83 11.11
N ILE A 16 11.79 -0.29 9.92
CA ILE A 16 10.57 -0.65 9.19
C ILE A 16 10.56 -2.15 8.88
N ILE A 17 11.67 -2.68 8.35
CA ILE A 17 11.81 -4.11 8.05
C ILE A 17 11.67 -4.94 9.34
N PHE A 18 12.29 -4.51 10.44
CA PHE A 18 12.20 -5.21 11.72
C PHE A 18 10.76 -5.27 12.26
N VAL A 19 10.04 -4.14 12.21
CA VAL A 19 8.64 -4.06 12.64
C VAL A 19 7.75 -4.94 11.77
N LEU A 20 7.93 -4.90 10.44
CA LEU A 20 7.19 -5.75 9.51
C LEU A 20 7.45 -7.23 9.78
N TYR A 21 8.71 -7.62 9.97
CA TYR A 21 9.06 -9.01 10.31
C TYR A 21 8.37 -9.46 11.61
N ARG A 22 8.42 -8.62 12.66
CA ARG A 22 7.78 -8.93 13.95
C ARG A 22 6.27 -9.03 13.83
N PHE A 23 5.64 -8.15 13.06
CA PHE A 23 4.20 -8.13 12.84
C PHE A 23 3.74 -9.38 12.08
N ILE A 24 4.39 -9.71 10.97
CA ILE A 24 4.08 -10.91 10.17
C ILE A 24 4.26 -12.18 11.02
N LYS A 25 5.32 -12.26 11.84
CA LYS A 25 5.57 -13.41 12.72
C LYS A 25 4.57 -13.53 13.86
N GLY A 26 4.02 -12.43 14.36
CA GLY A 26 3.00 -12.42 15.42
C GLY A 26 1.63 -12.87 14.95
N SER A 27 1.33 -12.79 13.64
CA SER A 27 0.05 -13.21 13.06
C SER A 27 0.23 -13.70 11.61
N PRO A 28 0.93 -14.83 11.40
CA PRO A 28 1.28 -15.30 10.05
C PRO A 28 0.04 -15.66 9.21
N GLY A 29 -1.07 -16.01 9.86
CA GLY A 29 -2.33 -16.30 9.18
C GLY A 29 -2.93 -15.09 8.44
N GLN A 30 -2.67 -13.86 8.89
CA GLN A 30 -3.17 -12.65 8.22
C GLN A 30 -2.50 -12.41 6.86
N PHE A 31 -1.23 -12.81 6.73
CA PHE A 31 -0.45 -12.74 5.49
C PHE A 31 -0.46 -14.06 4.71
N SER A 32 -1.41 -14.94 4.99
CA SER A 32 -1.59 -16.16 4.21
C SER A 32 -1.94 -15.82 2.75
N LYS A 33 -1.54 -16.68 1.82
CA LYS A 33 -1.86 -16.52 0.39
C LYS A 33 -3.36 -16.35 0.15
N GLU A 34 -4.19 -17.04 0.93
CA GLU A 34 -5.65 -16.95 0.85
C GLU A 34 -6.15 -15.56 1.26
N ASN A 35 -5.70 -15.04 2.41
CA ASN A 35 -6.13 -13.74 2.91
C ASN A 35 -5.59 -12.58 2.06
N MET A 36 -4.35 -12.70 1.57
CA MET A 36 -3.79 -11.74 0.62
C MET A 36 -4.57 -11.71 -0.70
N SER A 37 -4.97 -12.87 -1.24
CA SER A 37 -5.75 -12.93 -2.48
C SER A 37 -7.15 -12.32 -2.31
N LYS A 38 -7.84 -12.59 -1.18
CA LYS A 38 -9.13 -11.97 -0.86
C LYS A 38 -9.01 -10.44 -0.70
N SER A 39 -7.95 -9.96 -0.03
CA SER A 39 -7.70 -8.52 0.11
C SER A 39 -7.38 -7.85 -1.23
N PHE A 40 -6.59 -8.50 -2.09
CA PHE A 40 -6.24 -7.97 -3.40
C PHE A 40 -7.48 -7.84 -4.31
N LEU A 41 -8.38 -8.81 -4.30
CA LEU A 41 -9.62 -8.75 -5.08
C LEU A 41 -10.55 -7.62 -4.61
N THR A 42 -10.75 -7.49 -3.31
CA THR A 42 -11.62 -6.45 -2.74
C THR A 42 -11.04 -5.05 -2.95
N MET A 43 -9.76 -4.84 -2.64
CA MET A 43 -9.08 -3.55 -2.85
C MET A 43 -8.92 -3.23 -4.34
N GLY A 44 -8.63 -4.23 -5.18
CA GLY A 44 -8.53 -4.06 -6.63
C GLY A 44 -9.84 -3.65 -7.26
N LEU A 45 -10.95 -4.28 -6.87
CA LEU A 45 -12.28 -3.89 -7.34
C LEU A 45 -12.63 -2.45 -6.93
N LEU A 46 -12.38 -2.10 -5.66
CA LEU A 46 -12.59 -0.73 -5.17
C LEU A 46 -11.76 0.29 -5.96
N ALA A 47 -10.50 -0.03 -6.27
CA ALA A 47 -9.63 0.82 -7.07
C ALA A 47 -10.16 1.02 -8.49
N VAL A 48 -10.62 -0.05 -9.15
CA VAL A 48 -11.21 0.04 -10.50
C VAL A 48 -12.47 0.91 -10.50
N VAL A 49 -13.34 0.75 -9.51
CA VAL A 49 -14.55 1.58 -9.36
C VAL A 49 -14.17 3.05 -9.18
N LEU A 50 -13.16 3.34 -8.34
CA LEU A 50 -12.69 4.70 -8.13
C LEU A 50 -12.10 5.31 -9.42
N ILE A 51 -11.33 4.54 -10.19
CA ILE A 51 -10.80 4.98 -11.49
C ILE A 51 -11.93 5.34 -12.45
N ALA A 52 -12.95 4.47 -12.55
CA ALA A 52 -14.12 4.73 -13.40
C ALA A 52 -14.85 6.02 -12.96
N PHE A 53 -15.01 6.21 -11.65
CA PHE A 53 -15.63 7.43 -11.10
C PHE A 53 -14.82 8.69 -11.45
N VAL A 54 -13.51 8.68 -11.26
CA VAL A 54 -12.63 9.81 -11.61
C VAL A 54 -12.66 10.07 -13.12
N ALA A 55 -12.66 9.03 -13.96
CA ALA A 55 -12.75 9.17 -15.40
C ALA A 55 -14.07 9.85 -15.83
N LEU A 56 -15.19 9.51 -15.18
CA LEU A 56 -16.48 10.19 -15.41
C LEU A 56 -16.43 11.67 -15.01
N LEU A 57 -15.83 12.01 -13.87
CA LEU A 57 -15.65 13.40 -13.45
C LEU A 57 -14.85 14.20 -14.48
N ILE A 58 -13.75 13.63 -14.99
CA ILE A 58 -12.93 14.26 -16.03
C ILE A 58 -13.75 14.50 -17.30
N LEU A 59 -14.56 13.52 -17.72
CA LEU A 59 -15.41 13.65 -18.89
C LEU A 59 -16.45 14.76 -18.73
N MET A 60 -17.13 14.79 -17.59
CA MET A 60 -18.15 15.81 -17.28
C MET A 60 -17.56 17.22 -17.28
N VAL A 61 -16.39 17.41 -16.68
CA VAL A 61 -15.66 18.69 -16.69
C VAL A 61 -15.22 19.07 -18.10
N ARG A 62 -14.86 18.10 -18.95
CA ARG A 62 -14.43 18.38 -20.33
C ARG A 62 -15.60 18.72 -21.26
N THR A 63 -16.79 18.19 -21.00
CA THR A 63 -17.98 18.37 -21.85
C THR A 63 -18.86 19.56 -21.45
N THR A 64 -18.58 20.21 -20.32
CA THR A 64 -19.27 21.44 -19.86
C THR A 64 -18.42 22.66 -20.16
#